data_AF-A0A974BR65-F1
#
_entry.id   AF-A0A974BR65-F1
#
_cell.length_a   1.000
_cell.length_b   1.000
_cell.length_c   1.000
_cell.angle_alpha   90.00
_cell.angle_beta   90.00
_cell.angle_gamma   90.00
#
_symmetry.space_group_name_H-M   'P 1'
#
loop_
_entity.id
_entity.type
_entity.pdbx_description
1 polymer ?
#
loop_
_entity_poly.entity_id
_entity_poly.type
_entity_poly.pdbx_seq_one_letter_code
_entity_poly.pdbx_strand_id
1 'polypeptide(L)'
;MCILLWRAAYGLCTTIKFTAHVDTPELPFLDILLMKQGTQLTTTIYRKETDRNTLLHHTSCHPPHLLKSIPYSQMIRIVRNNTDLSRLQQQLEEHATRFTQNELLTPLNTNTTTSNVDSLTTYSPSTRSFTRAIHNYWLIVQKDKTLPPSFKLPPLVAYKQGRPTRNHRSCTMLSTPYTRHVQSSARGPIAARF
;
A
#
# COMPACT_ATOMS: atom_id res chain seq x y z
N MET A 1 -13.91 -40.56 1.84
CA MET A 1 -13.23 -41.47 2.79
C MET A 1 -11.74 -41.14 2.78
N CYS A 2 -11.24 -40.44 3.80
CA CYS A 2 -9.80 -40.22 3.99
C CYS A 2 -9.22 -41.44 4.71
N ILE A 3 -8.59 -42.35 3.98
CA ILE A 3 -7.83 -43.46 4.54
C ILE A 3 -6.34 -43.11 4.51
N LEU A 4 -5.83 -42.78 5.69
CA LEU A 4 -4.59 -43.27 6.28
C LEU A 4 -3.41 -43.54 5.33
N LEU A 5 -2.47 -42.59 5.26
CA LEU A 5 -1.04 -42.86 5.07
C LEU A 5 -0.23 -41.75 5.76
N TRP A 6 -0.28 -41.72 7.10
CA TRP A 6 0.64 -40.93 7.92
C TRP A 6 1.54 -41.87 8.72
N ARG A 7 2.50 -42.48 8.04
CA ARG A 7 3.61 -43.21 8.66
C ARG A 7 4.88 -43.01 7.84
N ALA A 8 5.46 -41.81 7.92
CA ALA A 8 6.90 -41.55 7.72
C ALA A 8 7.19 -40.04 7.82
N ALA A 9 7.06 -39.47 9.01
CA ALA A 9 7.70 -38.18 9.32
C ALA A 9 8.11 -38.17 10.79
N TYR A 10 9.00 -39.10 11.15
CA TYR A 10 9.67 -39.09 12.44
C TYR A 10 10.57 -37.84 12.53
N GLY A 11 10.27 -36.95 13.48
CA GLY A 11 11.28 -36.06 14.07
C GLY A 11 11.12 -34.54 13.95
N LEU A 12 10.00 -33.98 13.48
CA LEU A 12 9.82 -32.52 13.44
C LEU A 12 8.93 -32.00 14.59
N CYS A 13 9.46 -30.99 15.28
CA CYS A 13 8.91 -30.21 16.39
C CYS A 13 7.36 -30.20 16.51
N THR A 14 6.85 -30.56 17.70
CA THR A 14 5.41 -30.68 18.02
C THR A 14 4.61 -29.38 17.91
N THR A 15 5.27 -28.24 17.73
CA THR A 15 4.62 -26.92 17.61
C THR A 15 4.10 -26.64 16.20
N ILE A 16 4.69 -27.24 15.15
CA ILE A 16 4.35 -26.92 13.76
C ILE A 16 3.42 -28.01 13.21
N LYS A 17 2.18 -27.61 12.89
CA LYS A 17 1.20 -28.49 12.24
C LYS A 17 1.24 -28.30 10.74
N PHE A 18 1.40 -29.38 9.99
CA PHE A 18 1.32 -29.36 8.53
C PHE A 18 -0.08 -29.77 8.09
N THR A 19 -0.60 -29.04 7.10
CA THR A 19 -1.86 -29.38 6.42
C THR A 19 -1.52 -29.72 4.98
N ALA A 20 -1.95 -30.88 4.52
CA ALA A 20 -1.83 -31.31 3.12
C ALA A 20 -3.23 -31.42 2.52
N HIS A 21 -3.40 -30.86 1.33
CA HIS A 21 -4.62 -31.00 0.54
C HIS A 21 -4.28 -31.84 -0.69
N VAL A 22 -5.01 -32.93 -0.89
CA VAL A 22 -4.86 -33.84 -2.02
C VAL A 22 -6.21 -33.96 -2.71
N ASP A 23 -6.22 -33.82 -4.04
CA ASP A 23 -7.39 -33.96 -4.90
C ASP A 23 -8.61 -33.10 -4.52
N THR A 24 -8.39 -31.87 -4.04
CA THR A 24 -9.49 -30.94 -3.77
C THR A 24 -9.94 -30.20 -5.03
N PRO A 25 -11.25 -30.03 -5.27
CA PRO A 25 -11.76 -29.25 -6.41
C PRO A 25 -11.41 -27.76 -6.29
N GLU A 26 -11.24 -27.29 -5.06
CA GLU A 26 -10.83 -25.94 -4.72
C GLU A 26 -9.61 -25.97 -3.79
N LEU A 27 -8.65 -25.08 -4.02
CA LEU A 27 -7.43 -25.00 -3.23
C LEU A 27 -7.12 -23.53 -2.93
N PRO A 28 -7.26 -23.09 -1.66
CA PRO A 28 -6.86 -21.74 -1.28
C PRO A 28 -5.34 -21.61 -1.27
N PHE A 29 -4.83 -20.61 -1.97
CA PHE A 29 -3.41 -20.30 -2.03
C PHE A 29 -3.19 -18.78 -2.02
N LEU A 30 -2.61 -18.26 -0.94
CA LEU A 30 -2.41 -16.82 -0.73
C LEU A 30 -3.73 -16.04 -0.93
N ASP A 31 -3.75 -15.10 -1.87
CA ASP A 31 -4.87 -14.20 -2.18
C ASP A 31 -5.79 -14.78 -3.29
N ILE A 32 -5.59 -16.05 -3.69
CA ILE A 32 -6.35 -16.71 -4.76
C ILE A 32 -6.94 -18.06 -4.33
N LEU A 33 -8.10 -18.38 -4.89
CA LEU A 33 -8.72 -19.70 -4.82
C LEU A 33 -8.55 -20.34 -6.19
N LEU A 34 -7.80 -21.45 -6.22
CA LEU A 34 -7.65 -22.25 -7.42
C LEU A 34 -8.83 -23.20 -7.51
N MET A 35 -9.55 -23.19 -8.62
CA MET A 35 -10.67 -24.10 -8.88
C MET A 35 -10.37 -24.91 -10.13
N LYS A 36 -10.54 -26.23 -10.04
CA LYS A 36 -10.37 -27.13 -11.17
C LYS A 36 -11.73 -27.39 -11.83
N GLN A 37 -11.92 -26.88 -13.04
CA GLN A 37 -13.10 -27.16 -13.87
C GLN A 37 -12.69 -28.07 -15.03
N GLY A 38 -12.80 -29.38 -14.81
CA GLY A 38 -12.38 -30.39 -15.79
C GLY A 38 -10.88 -30.31 -16.08
N THR A 39 -10.55 -29.88 -17.30
CA THR A 39 -9.16 -29.68 -17.77
C THR A 39 -8.65 -28.25 -17.56
N GLN A 40 -9.51 -27.31 -17.19
CA GLN A 40 -9.15 -25.90 -17.02
C GLN A 40 -8.95 -25.56 -15.54
N LEU A 41 -7.94 -24.72 -15.27
CA LEU A 41 -7.72 -24.11 -13.97
C LEU A 41 -8.27 -22.69 -14.00
N THR A 42 -9.19 -22.40 -13.08
CA THR A 42 -9.82 -21.08 -12.94
C THR A 42 -9.38 -20.49 -11.62
N THR A 43 -9.06 -19.19 -11.59
CA THR A 43 -8.70 -18.50 -10.36
C THR A 43 -9.75 -17.47 -9.97
N THR A 44 -10.00 -17.35 -8.68
CA THR A 44 -10.79 -16.25 -8.09
C THR A 44 -10.09 -15.71 -6.85
N ILE A 45 -10.57 -14.60 -6.32
CA ILE A 45 -10.04 -14.06 -5.05
C ILE A 45 -10.45 -14.96 -3.89
N TYR A 46 -9.48 -15.32 -3.07
CA TYR A 46 -9.73 -15.97 -1.79
C TYR A 46 -9.61 -14.97 -0.64
N ARG A 47 -10.56 -15.02 0.29
CA ARG A 47 -10.45 -14.38 1.60
C ARG A 47 -10.66 -15.39 2.69
N LYS A 48 -9.78 -15.34 3.69
CA LYS A 48 -9.97 -16.12 4.92
C LYS A 48 -11.15 -15.56 5.68
N GLU A 49 -11.89 -16.43 6.36
CA GLU A 49 -13.02 -16.03 7.20
C GLU A 49 -12.60 -15.05 8.31
N THR A 50 -11.35 -15.13 8.76
CA THR A 50 -10.78 -14.22 9.77
C THR A 50 -10.27 -12.89 9.18
N ASP A 51 -10.20 -12.76 7.86
CA ASP A 51 -9.67 -11.56 7.20
C ASP A 51 -10.68 -10.42 7.25
N ARG A 52 -10.46 -9.48 8.18
CA ARG A 52 -11.26 -8.25 8.24
C ARG A 52 -10.76 -7.30 7.18
N ASN A 53 -11.68 -6.79 6.36
CA ASN A 53 -11.41 -5.79 5.34
C ASN A 53 -10.82 -4.53 6.01
N THR A 54 -9.50 -4.37 5.99
CA THR A 54 -8.81 -3.29 6.67
C THR A 54 -8.84 -2.03 5.81
N LEU A 55 -10.05 -1.54 5.54
CA LEU A 55 -10.22 -0.29 4.82
C LEU A 55 -9.96 0.88 5.77
N LEU A 56 -9.11 1.80 5.34
CA LEU A 56 -8.76 2.98 6.13
C LEU A 56 -9.86 4.02 6.01
N HIS A 57 -10.48 4.38 7.13
CA HIS A 57 -11.49 5.44 7.17
C HIS A 57 -10.94 6.78 6.65
N HIS A 58 -11.75 7.60 5.97
CA HIS A 58 -11.27 8.86 5.39
C HIS A 58 -10.79 9.89 6.43
N THR A 59 -11.29 9.82 7.67
CA THR A 59 -10.84 10.66 8.80
C THR A 59 -9.63 10.10 9.54
N SER A 60 -9.15 8.91 9.16
CA SER A 60 -7.97 8.32 9.78
C SER A 60 -6.72 9.20 9.58
N CYS A 61 -5.73 9.01 10.45
CA CYS A 61 -4.46 9.74 10.41
C CYS A 61 -3.53 9.20 9.31
N HIS A 62 -4.00 9.23 8.06
CA HIS A 62 -3.24 8.79 6.89
C HIS A 62 -3.17 9.85 5.78
N PRO A 63 -2.02 9.97 5.10
CA PRO A 63 -1.88 10.83 3.93
C PRO A 63 -2.98 10.62 2.89
N PRO A 64 -3.50 11.69 2.26
CA PRO A 64 -4.56 11.58 1.26
C PRO A 64 -4.21 10.66 0.08
N HIS A 65 -2.93 10.60 -0.32
CA HIS A 65 -2.51 9.73 -1.42
C HIS A 65 -2.67 8.24 -1.08
N LEU A 66 -2.49 7.84 0.19
CA LEU A 66 -2.68 6.45 0.62
C LEU A 66 -4.16 6.08 0.65
N LEU A 67 -5.00 6.97 1.17
CA LEU A 67 -6.46 6.78 1.19
C LEU A 67 -7.01 6.58 -0.22
N LYS A 68 -6.44 7.26 -1.22
CA LYS A 68 -6.78 7.10 -2.64
C LYS A 68 -6.18 5.84 -3.27
N SER A 69 -4.92 5.53 -2.99
CA SER A 69 -4.22 4.43 -3.66
C SER A 69 -4.69 3.05 -3.19
N ILE A 70 -5.14 2.93 -1.95
CA ILE A 70 -5.56 1.64 -1.39
C ILE A 70 -6.76 1.06 -2.14
N PRO A 71 -7.91 1.75 -2.28
CA PRO A 71 -9.06 1.25 -3.05
C PRO A 71 -8.69 0.87 -4.48
N TYR A 72 -7.92 1.74 -5.16
CA TYR A 72 -7.44 1.48 -6.52
C TYR A 72 -6.60 0.20 -6.61
N SER A 73 -5.61 0.05 -5.73
CA SER A 73 -4.74 -1.13 -5.70
C SER A 73 -5.49 -2.42 -5.36
N GLN A 74 -6.52 -2.34 -4.50
CA GLN A 74 -7.39 -3.48 -4.19
C GLN A 74 -8.19 -3.88 -5.43
N MET A 75 -8.76 -2.93 -6.15
CA MET A 75 -9.53 -3.18 -7.37
C MET A 75 -8.68 -3.85 -8.46
N ILE A 76 -7.43 -3.40 -8.64
CA ILE A 76 -6.50 -4.04 -9.59
C ILE A 76 -6.23 -5.50 -9.21
N ARG A 77 -6.10 -5.80 -7.91
CA ARG A 77 -5.91 -7.20 -7.47
C ARG A 77 -7.11 -8.05 -7.84
N ILE A 78 -8.33 -7.52 -7.73
CA ILE A 78 -9.55 -8.23 -8.13
C ILE A 78 -9.49 -8.56 -9.62
N VAL A 79 -9.18 -7.58 -10.46
CA VAL A 79 -9.09 -7.78 -11.91
C VAL A 79 -8.01 -8.80 -12.27
N ARG A 80 -6.84 -8.73 -11.64
CA ARG A 80 -5.70 -9.61 -11.95
C ARG A 80 -5.93 -11.06 -11.49
N ASN A 81 -6.58 -11.25 -10.34
CA ASN A 81 -6.67 -12.56 -9.70
C ASN A 81 -7.88 -13.39 -10.18
N ASN A 82 -8.80 -12.79 -10.93
CA ASN A 82 -9.96 -13.49 -11.48
C ASN A 82 -9.74 -13.87 -12.94
N THR A 83 -10.03 -15.13 -13.27
CA THR A 83 -10.10 -15.60 -14.67
C THR A 83 -11.51 -15.44 -15.25
N ASP A 84 -12.55 -15.67 -14.46
CA ASP A 84 -13.95 -15.62 -14.90
C ASP A 84 -14.51 -14.19 -14.86
N LEU A 85 -15.05 -13.72 -16.00
CA LEU A 85 -15.62 -12.37 -16.10
C LEU A 85 -16.89 -12.17 -15.25
N SER A 86 -17.77 -13.17 -15.15
CA SER A 86 -18.99 -13.09 -14.36
C SER A 86 -18.69 -12.92 -12.86
N ARG A 87 -17.78 -13.74 -12.35
CA ARG A 87 -17.31 -13.66 -10.95
C ARG A 87 -16.55 -12.37 -10.69
N LEU A 88 -15.71 -11.94 -11.63
CA LEU A 88 -15.03 -10.64 -11.56
C LEU A 88 -16.04 -9.51 -11.36
N GLN A 89 -17.09 -9.45 -12.18
CA GLN A 89 -18.10 -8.39 -12.11
C GLN A 89 -18.82 -8.39 -10.76
N GLN A 90 -19.25 -9.56 -10.27
CA GLN A 90 -19.89 -9.71 -8.97
C GLN A 90 -18.96 -9.23 -7.83
N GLN A 91 -17.70 -9.65 -7.84
CA GLN A 91 -16.73 -9.27 -6.81
C GLN A 91 -16.39 -7.79 -6.86
N LEU A 92 -16.38 -7.19 -8.05
CA LEU A 92 -16.14 -5.77 -8.24
C LEU A 92 -17.26 -4.94 -7.61
N GLU A 93 -18.50 -5.35 -7.80
CA GLU A 93 -19.69 -4.71 -7.22
C GLU A 93 -19.74 -4.87 -5.70
N GLU A 94 -19.47 -6.07 -5.18
CA GLU A 94 -19.35 -6.32 -3.75
C GLU A 94 -18.24 -5.46 -3.12
N HIS A 95 -17.10 -5.30 -3.80
CA HIS A 95 -16.04 -4.43 -3.32
C HIS A 95 -16.42 -2.95 -3.37
N ALA A 96 -17.06 -2.49 -4.45
CA ALA A 96 -17.48 -1.11 -4.60
C ALA A 96 -18.50 -0.70 -3.52
N THR A 97 -19.50 -1.54 -3.25
CA THR A 97 -20.49 -1.27 -2.19
C THR A 97 -19.85 -1.10 -0.81
N ARG A 98 -18.84 -1.93 -0.49
CA ARG A 98 -18.05 -1.82 0.74
C ARG A 98 -17.25 -0.51 0.83
N PHE A 99 -16.79 0.05 -0.30
CA PHE A 99 -16.11 1.35 -0.32
C PHE A 99 -17.08 2.51 -0.11
N THR A 100 -18.27 2.43 -0.70
CA THR A 100 -19.30 3.49 -0.66
C THR A 100 -19.98 3.57 0.71
N GLN A 101 -20.32 2.44 1.34
CA GLN A 101 -20.97 2.42 2.65
C GLN A 101 -20.14 3.05 3.78
N ASN A 102 -18.82 3.17 3.59
CA ASN A 102 -17.89 3.62 4.61
C ASN A 102 -17.35 5.05 4.35
N GLU A 103 -17.96 5.82 3.45
CA GLU A 103 -17.55 7.20 3.07
C GLU A 103 -16.05 7.32 2.69
N LEU A 104 -15.46 6.25 2.14
CA LEU A 104 -14.01 6.12 1.99
C LEU A 104 -13.44 6.89 0.80
N LEU A 105 -14.29 7.35 -0.11
CA LEU A 105 -13.90 7.97 -1.37
C LEU A 105 -14.61 9.31 -1.53
N THR A 106 -13.86 10.40 -1.40
CA THR A 106 -14.26 11.70 -1.95
C THR A 106 -13.45 11.97 -3.22
N PRO A 107 -14.10 12.34 -4.34
CA PRO A 107 -13.37 12.72 -5.55
C PRO A 107 -12.62 14.03 -5.29
N LEU A 108 -11.31 14.04 -5.57
CA LEU A 108 -10.50 15.25 -5.52
C LEU A 108 -9.73 15.37 -6.82
N ASN A 109 -10.04 16.46 -7.53
CA ASN A 109 -9.42 16.90 -8.77
C ASN A 109 -7.99 17.36 -8.49
N THR A 110 -6.97 16.68 -9.01
CA THR A 110 -5.58 17.13 -8.90
C THR A 110 -4.75 16.74 -10.10
N ASN A 111 -4.63 17.65 -11.07
CA ASN A 111 -3.53 17.67 -12.02
C ASN A 111 -2.67 18.90 -11.72
N THR A 112 -1.43 18.69 -11.25
CA THR A 112 -0.31 19.63 -11.45
C THR A 112 0.99 18.99 -10.94
N THR A 113 1.71 18.36 -11.85
CA THR A 113 3.13 18.01 -11.66
C THR A 113 3.93 19.31 -11.79
N THR A 114 4.60 19.75 -10.73
CA THR A 114 5.56 20.86 -10.82
C THR A 114 6.88 20.44 -10.20
N SER A 115 7.99 20.82 -10.84
CA SER A 115 9.37 20.49 -10.46
C SER A 115 9.85 21.30 -9.25
N ASN A 116 9.06 21.32 -8.19
CA ASN A 116 9.29 22.21 -7.07
C ASN A 116 10.07 21.57 -5.93
N VAL A 117 10.67 22.39 -5.06
CA VAL A 117 11.41 21.89 -3.89
C VAL A 117 10.41 21.41 -2.85
N ASP A 118 10.53 20.14 -2.45
CA ASP A 118 9.61 19.51 -1.50
C ASP A 118 9.91 19.90 -0.05
N SER A 119 8.87 20.31 0.68
CA SER A 119 8.90 20.40 2.14
C SER A 119 8.54 19.05 2.75
N LEU A 120 9.54 18.35 3.28
CA LEU A 120 9.39 17.00 3.81
C LEU A 120 8.95 17.01 5.29
N THR A 121 7.73 16.57 5.57
CA THR A 121 7.17 16.53 6.93
C THR A 121 6.57 15.16 7.29
N THR A 122 6.32 14.89 8.56
CA THR A 122 5.53 13.71 8.97
C THR A 122 4.04 14.06 8.82
N TYR A 123 3.23 13.12 8.32
CA TYR A 123 1.79 13.38 8.20
C TYR A 123 1.12 13.54 9.57
N SER A 124 0.35 14.61 9.71
CA SER A 124 -0.56 14.85 10.83
C SER A 124 -1.80 15.57 10.27
N PRO A 125 -3.02 15.37 10.80
CA PRO A 125 -4.20 16.11 10.35
C PRO A 125 -4.01 17.63 10.41
N SER A 126 -3.19 18.12 11.35
CA SER A 126 -2.84 19.54 11.50
C SER A 126 -1.96 20.09 10.36
N THR A 127 -1.28 19.24 9.58
CA THR A 127 -0.44 19.73 8.45
C THR A 127 -1.28 20.36 7.36
N ARG A 128 -2.58 20.06 7.26
CA ARG A 128 -3.48 20.70 6.28
C ARG A 128 -3.55 22.21 6.48
N SER A 129 -3.67 22.65 7.73
CA SER A 129 -3.70 24.08 8.08
C SER A 129 -2.39 24.77 7.75
N PHE A 130 -1.27 24.10 8.01
CA PHE A 130 0.07 24.58 7.66
C PHE A 130 0.25 24.71 6.14
N THR A 131 -0.11 23.69 5.37
CA THR A 131 -0.08 23.72 3.91
C THR A 131 -0.97 24.84 3.36
N ARG A 132 -2.17 25.01 3.91
CA ARG A 132 -3.08 26.10 3.51
C ARG A 132 -2.49 27.47 3.82
N ALA A 133 -1.87 27.64 4.98
CA ALA A 133 -1.20 28.88 5.33
C ALA A 133 -0.07 29.21 4.35
N ILE A 134 0.79 28.23 4.03
CA ILE A 134 1.86 28.42 3.03
C ILE A 134 1.29 28.91 1.70
N HIS A 135 0.25 28.24 1.18
CA HIS A 135 -0.34 28.63 -0.10
C HIS A 135 -0.98 30.03 -0.06
N ASN A 136 -1.69 30.37 1.03
CA ASN A 136 -2.36 31.66 1.18
C ASN A 136 -1.36 32.83 1.24
N TYR A 137 -0.26 32.65 1.97
CA TYR A 137 0.76 33.69 2.17
C TYR A 137 1.91 33.60 1.17
N TRP A 138 1.86 32.69 0.20
CA TRP A 138 2.94 32.46 -0.76
C TRP A 138 3.31 33.71 -1.58
N LEU A 139 2.31 34.51 -1.94
CA LEU A 139 2.52 35.76 -2.68
C LEU A 139 3.41 36.76 -1.91
N ILE A 140 3.39 36.72 -0.58
CA ILE A 140 4.25 37.57 0.26
C ILE A 140 5.69 37.07 0.17
N VAL A 141 5.87 35.75 0.28
CA VAL A 141 7.18 35.09 0.17
C VAL A 141 7.81 35.36 -1.20
N GLN A 142 7.04 35.31 -2.29
CA GLN A 142 7.54 35.58 -3.64
C GLN A 142 8.05 37.02 -3.86
N LYS A 143 7.55 38.00 -3.10
CA LYS A 143 7.96 39.40 -3.23
C LYS A 143 9.30 39.68 -2.56
N ASP A 144 9.78 38.77 -1.73
CA ASP A 144 11.05 38.92 -1.03
C ASP A 144 12.23 38.71 -1.99
N LYS A 145 13.04 39.75 -2.16
CA LYS A 145 14.23 39.75 -3.03
C LYS A 145 15.43 39.05 -2.40
N THR A 146 15.38 38.77 -1.10
CA THR A 146 16.48 38.10 -0.37
C THR A 146 16.47 36.59 -0.55
N LEU A 147 15.33 36.03 -1.00
CA LEU A 147 15.17 34.58 -1.14
C LEU A 147 15.85 34.05 -2.41
N PRO A 148 16.40 32.81 -2.36
CA PRO A 148 16.99 32.18 -3.53
C PRO A 148 16.00 32.02 -4.70
N PRO A 149 16.46 32.08 -5.97
CA PRO A 149 15.63 31.86 -7.16
C PRO A 149 14.94 30.49 -7.24
N SER A 150 15.26 29.55 -6.34
CA SER A 150 14.60 28.25 -6.20
C SER A 150 13.18 28.36 -5.61
N PHE A 151 12.83 29.46 -4.95
CA PHE A 151 11.52 29.68 -4.32
C PHE A 151 10.51 30.41 -5.24
N LYS A 152 10.49 30.05 -6.53
CA LYS A 152 9.52 30.63 -7.50
C LYS A 152 8.11 30.09 -7.33
N LEU A 153 7.96 28.83 -6.91
CA LEU A 153 6.69 28.14 -6.79
C LEU A 153 6.48 27.67 -5.34
N PRO A 154 5.23 27.56 -4.85
CA PRO A 154 4.96 27.14 -3.47
C PRO A 154 5.40 25.69 -3.25
N PRO A 155 6.23 25.41 -2.22
CA PRO A 155 6.84 24.09 -2.05
C PRO A 155 5.77 23.01 -1.92
N LEU A 156 6.01 21.87 -2.56
CA LEU A 156 5.12 20.72 -2.42
C LEU A 156 5.34 20.11 -1.03
N VAL A 157 4.26 19.92 -0.27
CA VAL A 157 4.36 19.27 1.05
C VAL A 157 4.36 17.76 0.84
N ALA A 158 5.55 17.16 0.95
CA ALA A 158 5.76 15.72 0.87
C ALA A 158 5.75 15.10 2.28
N TYR A 159 5.28 13.86 2.39
CA TYR A 159 5.23 13.14 3.65
C TYR A 159 6.34 12.11 3.76
N LYS A 160 7.07 12.10 4.88
CA LYS A 160 8.05 11.07 5.22
C LYS A 160 7.37 9.71 5.26
N GLN A 161 7.95 8.72 4.57
CA GLN A 161 7.53 7.34 4.74
C GLN A 161 7.94 6.83 6.12
N GLY A 162 7.05 6.10 6.79
CA GLY A 162 7.36 5.42 8.05
C GLY A 162 8.49 4.41 7.87
N ARG A 163 9.22 4.10 8.96
CA ARG A 163 10.28 3.08 8.89
C ARG A 163 9.65 1.73 8.53
N PRO A 164 10.17 1.01 7.51
CA PRO A 164 9.65 -0.31 7.16
C PRO A 164 9.82 -1.27 8.34
N THR A 165 8.87 -2.19 8.49
CA THR A 165 8.81 -3.17 9.61
C THR A 165 10.08 -4.02 9.72
N ARG A 166 10.81 -4.25 8.63
CA ARG A 166 12.13 -4.89 8.61
C ARG A 166 13.14 -4.23 9.56
N ASN A 167 13.05 -2.91 9.73
CA ASN A 167 13.96 -2.13 10.56
C ASN A 167 13.49 -2.00 12.01
N HIS A 168 12.29 -2.49 12.37
CA HIS A 168 11.83 -2.55 13.76
C HIS A 168 12.50 -3.70 14.53
N ARG A 169 12.86 -4.81 13.86
CA ARG A 169 13.48 -5.96 14.53
C ARG A 169 14.97 -5.80 14.83
N SER A 170 15.62 -4.78 14.28
CA SER A 170 17.07 -4.52 14.43
C SER A 170 17.38 -3.45 15.49
N CYS A 171 16.36 -2.81 16.06
CA CYS A 171 16.51 -1.61 16.88
C CYS A 171 16.02 -1.87 18.31
N THR A 172 16.50 -2.93 18.96
CA THR A 172 16.22 -3.18 20.39
C THR A 172 17.43 -2.99 21.30
N MET A 173 18.64 -2.70 20.82
CA MET A 173 19.74 -2.28 21.70
C MET A 173 20.72 -1.37 20.97
N LEU A 174 21.26 -0.41 21.75
CA LEU A 174 22.32 0.57 21.45
C LEU A 174 21.82 1.93 20.94
N SER A 175 21.50 2.76 21.94
CA SER A 175 21.59 4.21 21.86
C SER A 175 23.03 4.65 21.53
N THR A 176 23.22 5.29 20.39
CA THR A 176 24.31 6.27 20.21
C THR A 176 23.81 7.43 19.35
N PRO A 177 24.07 8.69 19.72
CA PRO A 177 23.71 9.83 18.91
C PRO A 177 24.76 9.96 17.80
N TYR A 178 24.38 9.70 16.54
CA TYR A 178 25.23 10.01 15.40
C TYR A 178 24.50 10.91 14.41
N THR A 179 24.86 12.19 14.46
CA THR A 179 24.48 13.23 13.50
C THR A 179 25.08 12.87 12.14
N ARG A 180 24.24 12.47 11.18
CA ARG A 180 24.69 12.16 9.83
C ARG A 180 24.66 13.42 8.98
N HIS A 181 25.84 14.02 8.74
CA HIS A 181 26.04 14.93 7.63
C HIS A 181 25.59 14.26 6.33
N VAL A 182 24.67 14.90 5.62
CA VAL A 182 24.20 14.46 4.30
C VAL A 182 25.24 14.90 3.28
N GLN A 183 26.10 13.99 2.84
CA GLN A 183 26.80 14.12 1.56
C GLN A 183 25.89 13.55 0.47
N SER A 184 25.48 14.42 -0.45
CA SER A 184 24.71 14.10 -1.63
C SER A 184 25.56 13.31 -2.63
N SER A 185 25.39 11.99 -2.70
CA SER A 185 25.83 11.21 -3.86
C SER A 185 24.65 11.06 -4.82
N ALA A 186 24.71 11.78 -5.95
CA ALA A 186 23.79 11.58 -7.06
C ALA A 186 23.93 10.15 -7.60
N ARG A 187 22.84 9.38 -7.60
CA ARG A 187 22.77 8.11 -8.36
C ARG A 187 22.40 8.46 -9.80
N GLY A 188 23.33 8.24 -10.72
CA GLY A 188 23.10 8.37 -12.16
C GLY A 188 22.08 7.36 -12.69
N PRO A 189 21.53 7.58 -13.91
CA PRO A 189 20.49 6.75 -14.47
C PRO A 189 21.02 5.37 -14.88
N ILE A 190 20.27 4.33 -14.55
CA ILE A 190 20.51 2.97 -15.03
C ILE A 190 19.95 2.88 -16.45
N ALA A 191 20.84 2.86 -17.44
CA ALA A 191 20.49 2.53 -18.82
C ALA A 191 20.16 1.04 -18.90
N ALA A 192 18.91 0.69 -19.23
CA ALA A 192 18.55 -0.64 -19.68
C ALA A 192 18.93 -0.75 -21.17
N ARG A 193 19.95 -1.55 -21.47
CA ARG A 193 20.15 -2.09 -22.82
C ARG A 193 19.22 -3.29 -22.98
N PHE A 194 18.43 -3.26 -24.05
CA PHE A 194 18.01 -4.48 -24.74
C PHE A 194 19.13 -4.91 -25.69
#